data_AF-A0A1I8B6I1-F1
#
_entry.id   AF-A0A1I8B6I1-F1
#
_cell.length_a   1.000
_cell.length_b   1.000
_cell.length_c   1.000
_cell.angle_alpha   90.00
_cell.angle_beta   90.00
_cell.angle_gamma   90.00
#
_symmetry.space_group_name_H-M   'P 1'
#
loop_
_entity.id
_entity.type
_entity.pdbx_description
1 polymer ?
#
loop_
_entity_poly.entity_id
_entity_poly.type
_entity_poly.pdbx_seq_one_letter_code
_entity_poly.pdbx_strand_id
1 'polypeptide(L)'
;MEKLINETEYETKPGTSSDRHLSEPSSVFFNGKLRIFSELDLSSHEADVLVNFCASDILSGDETFLSIHERSGNRLKDVCAKYKSLGIGSCRFTNSFGLNNFKRIAHCILPRPVQSDDFVDIDELVEFDLMLCYRNVMDLSIEEGYNSVVFTHPLLYMDKTSVVTLAVAVLSYWMEFSVYAEKV
;
A
#
# COMPACT_ATOMS: atom_id res chain seq x y z
N MET A 1 45.64 -36.74 -37.84
CA MET A 1 44.51 -36.31 -38.68
C MET A 1 43.26 -36.81 -37.96
N GLU A 2 42.85 -36.09 -36.92
CA GLU A 2 41.59 -35.31 -36.80
C GLU A 2 40.54 -36.14 -36.02
N LYS A 3 40.15 -35.78 -34.76
CA LYS A 3 39.08 -34.83 -34.34
C LYS A 3 37.70 -35.24 -34.90
N LEU A 4 36.54 -35.23 -34.25
CA LEU A 4 35.95 -34.72 -32.99
C LEU A 4 34.57 -35.44 -32.85
N ILE A 5 34.19 -36.02 -31.71
CA ILE A 5 33.17 -35.54 -30.73
C ILE A 5 31.77 -35.17 -31.29
N ASN A 6 30.80 -35.99 -30.85
CA ASN A 6 29.39 -35.76 -30.45
C ASN A 6 28.68 -34.44 -30.80
N GLU A 7 27.52 -34.58 -31.45
CA GLU A 7 26.40 -33.65 -31.35
C GLU A 7 25.23 -34.37 -30.66
N THR A 8 25.04 -34.07 -29.37
CA THR A 8 23.78 -34.28 -28.65
C THR A 8 23.08 -32.93 -28.62
N GLU A 9 21.94 -32.84 -29.30
CA GLU A 9 21.04 -31.70 -29.24
C GLU A 9 20.54 -31.52 -27.80
N TYR A 10 20.99 -30.45 -27.15
CA TYR A 10 20.40 -29.94 -25.92
C TYR A 10 19.17 -29.11 -26.30
N GLU A 11 17.98 -29.65 -26.05
CA GLU A 11 16.77 -28.83 -25.96
C GLU A 11 16.91 -27.89 -24.75
N THR A 12 17.15 -26.62 -25.04
CA THR A 12 17.11 -25.53 -24.09
C THR A 12 15.67 -25.29 -23.66
N LYS A 13 15.35 -25.65 -22.41
CA LYS A 13 14.14 -25.16 -21.73
C LYS A 13 14.22 -23.63 -21.65
N PRO A 14 13.14 -22.89 -21.99
CA PRO A 14 13.11 -21.46 -21.76
C PRO A 14 13.12 -21.18 -20.26
N GLY A 15 14.16 -20.48 -19.82
CA GLY A 15 14.23 -19.92 -18.47
C GLY A 15 13.18 -18.83 -18.31
N THR A 16 12.40 -18.93 -17.25
CA THR A 16 11.63 -17.80 -16.72
C THR A 16 11.88 -17.72 -15.21
N SER A 17 13.13 -17.39 -14.83
CA SER A 17 13.33 -16.61 -13.62
C SER A 17 13.17 -15.15 -14.03
N SER A 18 11.94 -14.63 -13.92
CA SER A 18 11.79 -13.18 -13.83
C SER A 18 12.42 -12.78 -12.51
N ASP A 19 13.70 -12.43 -12.52
CA ASP A 19 14.30 -11.64 -11.45
C ASP A 19 13.50 -10.34 -11.41
N ARG A 20 12.48 -10.31 -10.55
CA ARG A 20 11.75 -9.08 -10.26
C ARG A 20 12.73 -8.21 -9.51
N HIS A 21 13.32 -7.27 -10.22
CA HIS A 21 14.16 -6.26 -9.59
C HIS A 21 13.23 -5.41 -8.72
N LEU A 22 13.26 -5.63 -7.40
CA LEU A 22 12.59 -4.75 -6.46
C LEU A 22 13.17 -3.34 -6.64
N SER A 23 12.32 -2.33 -6.57
CA SER A 23 12.80 -0.94 -6.61
C SER A 23 13.64 -0.66 -5.36
N GLU A 24 14.75 0.05 -5.52
CA GLU A 24 15.57 0.49 -4.39
C GLU A 24 14.88 1.68 -3.69
N PRO A 25 14.91 1.74 -2.35
CA PRO A 25 14.31 2.85 -1.62
C PRO A 25 15.10 4.16 -1.81
N SER A 26 14.39 5.28 -1.91
CA SER A 26 14.99 6.62 -1.94
C SER A 26 15.48 7.08 -0.56
N SER A 27 14.93 6.54 0.51
CA SER A 27 15.33 6.82 1.89
C SER A 27 14.99 5.67 2.82
N VAL A 28 15.83 5.45 3.85
CA VAL A 28 15.71 4.34 4.79
C VAL A 28 15.89 4.85 6.22
N PHE A 29 14.98 4.44 7.11
CA PHE A 29 14.97 4.81 8.53
C PHE A 29 14.80 3.55 9.41
N PHE A 30 15.01 3.70 10.73
CA PHE A 30 14.76 2.64 11.73
C PHE A 30 15.40 1.28 11.37
N ASN A 31 16.69 1.27 11.03
CA ASN A 31 17.42 0.05 10.65
C ASN A 31 16.76 -0.73 9.49
N GLY A 32 16.11 -0.05 8.55
CA GLY A 32 15.47 -0.68 7.39
C GLY A 32 13.97 -0.94 7.53
N LYS A 33 13.39 -0.70 8.71
CA LYS A 33 11.96 -0.96 8.96
C LYS A 33 11.04 0.04 8.25
N LEU A 34 11.52 1.26 8.00
CA LEU A 34 10.79 2.27 7.23
C LEU A 34 11.58 2.61 5.96
N ARG A 35 10.95 2.46 4.81
CA ARG A 35 11.52 2.68 3.48
C ARG A 35 10.59 3.57 2.67
N ILE A 36 11.17 4.58 2.02
CA ILE A 36 10.45 5.47 1.09
C ILE A 36 10.84 5.07 -0.33
N PHE A 37 9.87 4.98 -1.22
CA PHE A 37 10.07 4.71 -2.64
C PHE A 37 9.51 5.86 -3.46
N SER A 38 10.23 6.27 -4.50
CA SER A 38 9.80 7.38 -5.39
C SER A 38 8.79 6.95 -6.45
N GLU A 39 8.70 5.65 -6.74
CA GLU A 39 7.85 5.10 -7.80
C GLU A 39 6.73 4.22 -7.22
N LEU A 40 5.51 4.47 -7.68
CA LEU A 40 4.34 3.66 -7.39
C LEU A 40 4.14 2.60 -8.48
N ASP A 41 5.14 1.76 -8.72
CA ASP A 41 4.89 0.51 -9.44
C ASP A 41 4.56 -0.59 -8.43
N LEU A 42 3.26 -0.83 -8.21
CA LEU A 42 2.79 -1.89 -7.32
C LEU A 42 3.25 -3.29 -7.77
N SER A 43 3.82 -3.49 -8.97
CA SER A 43 4.38 -4.78 -9.39
C SER A 43 5.81 -5.00 -8.86
N SER A 44 6.51 -3.92 -8.49
CA SER A 44 7.89 -3.91 -7.99
C SER A 44 8.01 -3.99 -6.46
N HIS A 45 6.88 -4.12 -5.76
CA HIS A 45 6.82 -4.18 -4.29
C HIS A 45 6.22 -5.51 -3.84
N GLU A 46 6.63 -6.02 -2.69
CA GLU A 46 6.02 -7.19 -2.05
C GLU A 46 5.85 -6.90 -0.56
N ALA A 47 4.65 -7.13 -0.03
CA ALA A 47 4.34 -6.97 1.38
C ALA A 47 3.10 -7.78 1.76
N ASP A 48 2.83 -7.93 3.05
CA ASP A 48 1.60 -8.59 3.50
C ASP A 48 0.37 -7.74 3.19
N VAL A 49 0.47 -6.42 3.38
CA VAL A 49 -0.66 -5.48 3.30
C VAL A 49 -0.33 -4.34 2.33
N LEU A 50 -1.25 -4.07 1.41
CA LEU A 50 -1.28 -2.83 0.62
C LEU A 50 -2.35 -1.88 1.15
N VAL A 51 -2.02 -0.62 1.38
CA VAL A 51 -3.00 0.38 1.82
C VAL A 51 -3.65 1.07 0.62
N ASN A 52 -4.98 1.12 0.65
CA ASN A 52 -5.84 1.76 -0.32
C ASN A 52 -6.66 2.85 0.37
N PHE A 53 -6.35 4.11 0.09
CA PHE A 53 -7.14 5.24 0.59
C PHE A 53 -8.41 5.42 -0.25
N CYS A 54 -9.56 5.49 0.40
CA CYS A 54 -10.85 5.53 -0.27
C CYS A 54 -11.88 6.38 0.50
N ALA A 55 -12.99 6.68 -0.14
CA ALA A 55 -14.11 7.33 0.51
C ALA A 55 -14.88 6.33 1.41
N SER A 56 -15.78 6.85 2.23
CA SER A 56 -16.58 6.07 3.19
C SER A 56 -17.44 4.97 2.57
N ASP A 57 -17.70 5.02 1.27
CA ASP A 57 -18.43 3.99 0.52
C ASP A 57 -17.56 2.80 0.09
N ILE A 58 -16.25 2.85 0.32
CA ILE A 58 -15.23 1.85 -0.07
C ILE A 58 -15.28 1.44 -1.56
N LEU A 59 -15.94 2.24 -2.39
CA LEU A 59 -16.19 1.99 -3.80
C LEU A 59 -15.73 3.15 -4.69
N SER A 60 -15.20 4.20 -4.07
CA SER A 60 -14.66 5.35 -4.76
C SER A 60 -13.42 5.90 -4.05
N GLY A 61 -12.58 6.55 -4.83
CA GLY A 61 -11.29 7.09 -4.41
C GLY A 61 -10.61 7.79 -5.57
N ASP A 62 -9.30 7.97 -5.45
CA ASP A 62 -8.46 8.63 -6.45
C ASP A 62 -7.96 7.66 -7.55
N GLU A 63 -7.01 8.13 -8.36
CA GLU A 63 -6.40 7.31 -9.42
C GLU A 63 -5.67 6.07 -8.87
N THR A 64 -5.06 6.18 -7.68
CA THR A 64 -4.42 5.05 -7.01
C THR A 64 -5.44 3.99 -6.62
N PHE A 65 -6.56 4.42 -6.04
CA PHE A 65 -7.69 3.56 -5.73
C PHE A 65 -8.18 2.79 -6.97
N LEU A 66 -8.37 3.51 -8.09
CA LEU A 66 -8.82 2.92 -9.35
C LEU A 66 -7.83 1.86 -9.85
N SER A 67 -6.53 2.15 -9.82
CA SER A 67 -5.47 1.22 -10.22
C SER A 67 -5.43 -0.04 -9.36
N ILE A 68 -5.58 0.10 -8.03
CA ILE A 68 -5.67 -1.03 -7.10
C ILE A 68 -6.89 -1.90 -7.44
N HIS A 69 -8.05 -1.29 -7.66
CA HIS A 69 -9.28 -2.00 -7.98
C HIS A 69 -9.21 -2.73 -9.33
N GLU A 70 -8.65 -2.09 -10.36
CA GLU A 70 -8.43 -2.68 -11.67
C GLU A 70 -7.52 -3.92 -11.57
N ARG A 71 -6.37 -3.78 -10.91
CA ARG A 71 -5.39 -4.87 -10.77
C ARG A 71 -5.88 -6.01 -9.86
N SER A 72 -6.70 -5.72 -8.87
CA SER A 72 -7.30 -6.74 -8.00
C SER A 72 -8.43 -7.51 -8.69
N GLY A 73 -9.09 -6.88 -9.67
CA GLY A 73 -10.19 -7.43 -10.45
C GLY A 73 -11.56 -7.30 -9.77
N ASN A 74 -12.62 -7.66 -10.52
CA ASN A 74 -14.03 -7.43 -10.13
C ASN A 74 -14.44 -8.03 -8.77
N ARG A 75 -13.77 -9.11 -8.34
CA ARG A 75 -14.03 -9.75 -7.04
C ARG A 75 -13.81 -8.80 -5.86
N LEU A 76 -12.86 -7.87 -5.96
CA LEU A 76 -12.64 -6.86 -4.93
C LEU A 76 -13.86 -5.95 -4.81
N LYS A 77 -14.38 -5.46 -5.95
CA LYS A 77 -15.56 -4.59 -6.00
C LYS A 77 -16.79 -5.28 -5.39
N ASP A 78 -17.00 -6.56 -5.68
CA ASP A 78 -18.12 -7.33 -5.14
C ASP A 78 -18.04 -7.52 -3.62
N VAL A 79 -16.82 -7.62 -3.07
CA VAL A 79 -16.61 -7.69 -1.62
C VAL A 79 -16.79 -6.31 -0.98
N CYS A 80 -16.20 -5.27 -1.56
CA CYS A 80 -16.33 -3.90 -1.07
C CYS A 80 -17.80 -3.45 -1.03
N ALA A 81 -18.59 -3.80 -2.05
CA ALA A 81 -20.01 -3.46 -2.13
C ALA A 81 -20.88 -4.08 -1.02
N LYS A 82 -20.37 -5.09 -0.29
CA LYS A 82 -21.08 -5.69 0.86
C LYS A 82 -20.84 -4.94 2.16
N TYR A 83 -19.85 -4.06 2.21
CA TYR A 83 -19.58 -3.28 3.40
C TYR A 83 -20.55 -2.11 3.50
N LYS A 84 -21.03 -1.87 4.72
CA LYS A 84 -21.72 -0.63 5.06
C LYS A 84 -20.69 0.50 5.15
N SER A 85 -21.15 1.73 4.99
CA SER A 85 -20.33 2.93 5.15
C SER A 85 -19.47 2.84 6.40
N LEU A 86 -18.17 3.10 6.22
CA LEU A 86 -17.19 3.10 7.30
C LEU A 86 -16.92 4.53 7.76
N GLY A 87 -16.59 4.69 9.03
CA GLY A 87 -16.24 6.00 9.60
C GLY A 87 -14.90 6.50 9.07
N ILE A 88 -14.72 7.81 8.99
CA ILE A 88 -13.43 8.42 8.63
C ILE A 88 -12.35 7.98 9.64
N GLY A 89 -11.12 7.80 9.16
CA GLY A 89 -9.99 7.31 9.96
C GLY A 89 -10.01 5.80 10.21
N SER A 90 -11.12 5.11 9.93
CA SER A 90 -11.20 3.66 10.08
C SER A 90 -10.54 2.92 8.91
N CYS A 91 -10.16 1.66 9.15
CA CYS A 91 -9.65 0.79 8.11
C CYS A 91 -10.29 -0.60 8.14
N ARG A 92 -10.27 -1.29 6.99
CA ARG A 92 -10.78 -2.67 6.88
C ARG A 92 -10.01 -3.49 5.87
N PHE A 93 -9.79 -4.77 6.17
CA PHE A 93 -9.14 -5.69 5.25
C PHE A 93 -10.08 -6.35 4.24
N THR A 94 -9.55 -6.57 3.06
CA THR A 94 -10.02 -7.54 2.06
C THR A 94 -8.84 -8.38 1.58
N ASN A 95 -9.11 -9.48 0.87
CA ASN A 95 -8.07 -10.16 0.11
C ASN A 95 -7.57 -9.25 -1.03
N SER A 96 -6.30 -9.42 -1.41
CA SER A 96 -5.69 -8.72 -2.54
C SER A 96 -6.14 -9.20 -3.92
N PHE A 97 -6.71 -10.40 -4.00
CA PHE A 97 -7.21 -11.02 -5.23
C PHE A 97 -6.16 -11.06 -6.35
N GLY A 98 -6.31 -10.27 -7.42
CA GLY A 98 -5.38 -10.24 -8.56
C GLY A 98 -3.99 -9.68 -8.21
N LEU A 99 -3.84 -9.00 -7.08
CA LEU A 99 -2.57 -8.49 -6.58
C LEU A 99 -1.80 -9.57 -5.79
N ASN A 100 -1.17 -10.51 -6.51
CA ASN A 100 -0.50 -11.69 -5.93
C ASN A 100 0.74 -11.39 -5.08
N ASN A 101 1.26 -10.18 -5.15
CA ASN A 101 2.40 -9.68 -4.36
C ASN A 101 1.97 -9.05 -3.02
N PHE A 102 0.67 -9.05 -2.73
CA PHE A 102 0.11 -8.68 -1.44
C PHE A 102 -0.81 -9.79 -0.93
N LYS A 103 -0.96 -9.94 0.39
CA LYS A 103 -1.92 -10.88 0.99
C LYS A 103 -3.28 -10.20 1.20
N ARG A 104 -3.27 -8.95 1.64
CA ARG A 104 -4.46 -8.15 1.96
C ARG A 104 -4.38 -6.75 1.38
N ILE A 105 -5.55 -6.12 1.26
CA ILE A 105 -5.70 -4.68 1.03
C ILE A 105 -6.35 -4.06 2.28
N ALA A 106 -5.70 -3.06 2.87
CA ALA A 106 -6.26 -2.21 3.92
C ALA A 106 -6.98 -1.02 3.28
N HIS A 107 -8.30 -1.00 3.35
CA HIS A 107 -9.09 0.13 2.87
C HIS A 107 -9.22 1.17 3.98
N CYS A 108 -8.57 2.32 3.81
CA CYS A 108 -8.56 3.42 4.76
C CYS A 108 -9.51 4.52 4.33
N ILE A 109 -10.34 4.99 5.25
CA ILE A 109 -11.37 5.97 4.93
C ILE A 109 -10.88 7.39 5.21
N LEU A 110 -10.84 8.21 4.16
CA LEU A 110 -10.58 9.64 4.26
C LEU A 110 -11.85 10.44 3.90
N PRO A 111 -12.03 11.65 4.47
CA PRO A 111 -13.17 12.51 4.13
C PRO A 111 -13.06 12.93 2.67
N ARG A 112 -14.10 12.87 1.84
CA ARG A 112 -13.96 13.47 0.50
C ARG A 112 -13.80 14.99 0.62
N PRO A 113 -12.82 15.60 -0.07
CA PRO A 113 -12.77 17.06 -0.17
C PRO A 113 -14.11 17.54 -0.74
N VAL A 114 -14.82 18.38 0.01
CA VAL A 114 -16.01 19.04 -0.51
C VAL A 114 -15.51 20.20 -1.37
N GLN A 115 -15.84 20.20 -2.66
CA GLN A 115 -15.65 21.36 -3.52
C GLN A 115 -16.68 22.44 -3.13
N SER A 116 -16.50 23.05 -1.97
CA SER A 116 -17.21 24.26 -1.59
C SER A 116 -16.21 25.41 -1.53
N ASP A 117 -16.60 26.57 -2.08
CA ASP A 117 -15.82 27.81 -2.04
C ASP A 117 -15.59 28.33 -0.60
N ASP A 118 -16.21 27.70 0.39
CA ASP A 118 -15.99 27.94 1.81
C ASP A 118 -14.75 27.16 2.28
N PHE A 119 -13.63 27.88 2.35
CA PHE A 119 -12.36 27.48 2.96
C PHE A 119 -12.56 27.17 4.45
N VAL A 120 -13.08 25.98 4.77
CA VAL A 120 -12.72 25.35 6.04
C VAL A 120 -11.24 24.99 5.90
N ASP A 121 -10.45 25.20 6.95
CA ASP A 121 -9.08 24.67 7.09
C ASP A 121 -9.18 23.13 7.07
N ILE A 122 -9.37 22.59 5.87
CA ILE A 122 -9.51 21.16 5.59
C ILE A 122 -8.20 20.47 5.95
N ASP A 123 -7.08 21.20 5.95
CA ASP A 123 -5.74 20.68 6.17
C ASP A 123 -5.58 20.04 7.55
N GLU A 124 -5.96 20.69 8.65
CA GLU A 124 -5.79 20.11 10.00
C GLU A 124 -6.67 18.86 10.23
N LEU A 125 -7.92 18.89 9.76
CA LEU A 125 -8.83 17.74 9.90
C LEU A 125 -8.38 16.56 9.05
N VAL A 126 -7.95 16.83 7.81
CA VAL A 126 -7.43 15.82 6.90
C VAL A 126 -6.12 15.23 7.41
N GLU A 127 -5.24 16.05 7.96
CA GLU A 127 -4.01 15.59 8.62
C GLU A 127 -4.36 14.62 9.75
N PHE A 128 -5.27 15.01 10.65
CA PHE A 128 -5.69 14.16 11.76
C PHE A 128 -6.28 12.82 11.28
N ASP A 129 -7.16 12.85 10.29
CA ASP A 129 -7.78 11.65 9.72
C ASP A 129 -6.75 10.74 9.03
N LEU A 130 -5.75 11.32 8.37
CA LEU A 130 -4.67 10.60 7.73
C LEU A 130 -3.72 9.99 8.78
N MET A 131 -3.42 10.70 9.87
CA MET A 131 -2.70 10.16 11.02
C MET A 131 -3.41 8.94 11.61
N LEU A 132 -4.74 9.03 11.77
CA LEU A 132 -5.56 7.92 12.25
C LEU A 132 -5.49 6.73 11.30
N CYS A 133 -5.56 6.95 9.98
CA CYS A 133 -5.43 5.88 8.99
C CYS A 133 -4.08 5.15 9.10
N TYR A 134 -2.96 5.90 9.16
CA TYR A 134 -1.63 5.30 9.30
C TYR A 134 -1.55 4.44 10.57
N ARG A 135 -1.94 5.00 11.71
CA ARG A 135 -1.91 4.29 13.00
C ARG A 135 -2.79 3.04 12.97
N ASN A 136 -4.05 3.18 12.57
CA ASN A 136 -5.02 2.10 12.64
C ASN A 136 -4.65 0.94 11.72
N VAL A 137 -4.06 1.20 10.55
CA VAL A 137 -3.52 0.14 9.69
C VAL A 137 -2.37 -0.59 10.35
N MET A 138 -1.44 0.12 10.98
CA MET A 138 -0.30 -0.51 11.65
C MET A 138 -0.76 -1.40 12.82
N ASP A 139 -1.66 -0.90 13.66
CA ASP A 139 -2.24 -1.65 14.77
C ASP A 139 -2.98 -2.90 14.26
N LEU A 140 -3.90 -2.72 13.30
CA LEU A 140 -4.70 -3.81 12.75
C LEU A 140 -3.85 -4.86 12.00
N SER A 141 -2.80 -4.42 11.30
CA SER A 141 -1.91 -5.34 10.57
C SER A 141 -1.22 -6.30 11.53
N ILE A 142 -0.71 -5.79 12.65
CA ILE A 142 -0.03 -6.62 13.65
C ILE A 142 -1.01 -7.51 14.42
N GLU A 143 -2.20 -7.02 14.72
CA GLU A 143 -3.26 -7.82 15.35
C GLU A 143 -3.67 -9.02 14.50
N GLU A 144 -3.65 -8.88 13.17
CA GLU A 144 -3.93 -9.95 12.21
C GLU A 144 -2.68 -10.77 11.81
N GLY A 145 -1.52 -10.48 12.39
CA GLY A 145 -0.28 -11.23 12.17
C GLY A 145 0.47 -10.91 10.88
N TYR A 146 0.29 -9.71 10.33
CA TYR A 146 1.04 -9.19 9.19
C TYR A 146 2.25 -8.36 9.65
N ASN A 147 3.37 -8.49 8.94
CA ASN A 147 4.65 -7.91 9.34
C ASN A 147 5.18 -6.88 8.34
N SER A 148 4.50 -6.68 7.21
CA SER A 148 4.91 -5.71 6.20
C SER A 148 3.72 -4.99 5.57
N VAL A 149 3.81 -3.66 5.50
CA VAL A 149 2.76 -2.79 5.01
C VAL A 149 3.35 -1.82 3.98
N VAL A 150 2.69 -1.68 2.83
CA VAL A 150 3.00 -0.65 1.83
C VAL A 150 1.90 0.40 1.85
N PHE A 151 2.28 1.63 2.16
CA PHE A 151 1.39 2.78 2.11
C PHE A 151 1.45 3.43 0.72
N THR A 152 0.29 3.67 0.13
CA THR A 152 0.18 4.46 -1.10
C THR A 152 0.03 5.95 -0.78
N HIS A 153 0.11 6.82 -1.79
CA HIS A 153 -0.08 8.26 -1.59
C HIS A 153 -1.56 8.63 -1.85
N PRO A 154 -2.28 9.20 -0.87
CA PRO A 154 -3.65 9.70 -1.05
C PRO A 154 -3.67 11.03 -1.82
N LEU A 155 -3.86 10.97 -3.15
CA LEU A 155 -3.63 12.07 -4.09
C LEU A 155 -4.55 13.29 -3.92
N LEU A 156 -5.63 13.18 -3.15
CA LEU A 156 -6.70 14.20 -3.08
C LEU A 156 -6.51 15.27 -2.00
N TYR A 157 -5.48 15.16 -1.15
CA TYR A 157 -5.50 15.81 0.16
C TYR A 157 -4.40 16.82 0.41
N MET A 158 -3.17 16.50 0.01
CA MET A 158 -2.02 17.38 0.23
C MET A 158 -0.98 17.13 -0.87
N ASP A 159 0.00 18.01 -0.99
CA ASP A 159 1.13 17.74 -1.87
C ASP A 159 1.93 16.53 -1.38
N LYS A 160 2.67 15.90 -2.30
CA LYS A 160 3.46 14.69 -2.03
C LYS A 160 4.41 14.85 -0.84
N THR A 161 5.02 16.03 -0.69
CA THR A 161 6.00 16.29 0.36
C THR A 161 5.33 16.31 1.73
N SER A 162 4.20 16.99 1.86
CA SER A 162 3.46 17.09 3.11
C SER A 162 2.93 15.73 3.56
N VAL A 163 2.33 14.96 2.65
CA VAL A 163 1.86 13.59 2.97
C VAL A 163 3.01 12.69 3.42
N VAL A 164 4.14 12.70 2.71
CA VAL A 164 5.30 11.87 3.06
C VAL A 164 5.88 12.31 4.41
N THR A 165 5.97 13.61 4.66
CA THR A 165 6.46 14.16 5.93
C THR A 165 5.56 13.70 7.09
N LEU A 166 4.24 13.82 6.92
CA LEU A 166 3.27 13.35 7.91
C LEU A 166 3.36 11.84 8.12
N ALA A 167 3.41 11.05 7.04
CA ALA A 167 3.53 9.59 7.11
C ALA A 167 4.79 9.18 7.88
N VAL A 168 5.94 9.77 7.55
CA VAL A 168 7.20 9.51 8.25
C VAL A 168 7.08 9.89 9.72
N ALA A 169 6.54 11.07 10.05
CA ALA A 169 6.37 11.50 11.44
C ALA A 169 5.49 10.53 12.25
N VAL A 170 4.33 10.14 11.71
CA VAL A 170 3.39 9.23 12.37
C VAL A 170 3.97 7.83 12.52
N LEU A 171 4.57 7.28 11.47
CA LEU A 171 5.15 5.94 11.50
C LEU A 171 6.39 5.89 12.41
N SER A 172 7.18 6.96 12.45
CA SER A 172 8.31 7.10 13.38
C SER A 172 7.82 7.09 14.82
N TYR A 173 6.82 7.92 15.13
CA TYR A 173 6.21 7.97 16.45
C TYR A 173 5.60 6.63 16.85
N TRP A 174 4.90 5.98 15.92
CA TRP A 174 4.34 4.65 16.16
C TRP A 174 5.43 3.60 16.43
N MET A 175 6.53 3.60 15.67
CA MET A 175 7.66 2.70 15.88
C MET A 175 8.39 2.94 17.20
N GLU A 176 8.33 4.14 17.77
CA GLU A 176 8.98 4.44 19.03
C GLU A 176 8.10 4.13 20.25
N PHE A 177 6.79 4.36 20.15
CA PHE A 177 5.88 4.35 21.31
C PHE A 177 4.80 3.27 21.28
N SER A 178 4.59 2.57 20.15
CA SER A 178 3.59 1.52 20.08
C SER A 178 4.01 0.29 20.89
N VAL A 179 3.05 -0.31 21.59
CA VAL A 179 3.21 -1.63 22.23
C VAL A 179 3.51 -2.75 21.21
N TYR A 180 3.30 -2.47 19.92
CA TYR A 180 3.55 -3.39 18.81
C TYR A 180 4.89 -3.15 18.10
N ALA A 181 5.65 -2.12 18.46
CA ALA A 181 6.86 -1.72 17.74
C ALA A 181 7.92 -2.83 17.61
N GLU A 182 8.06 -3.70 18.61
CA GLU A 182 9.01 -4.82 18.59
C GLU A 182 8.61 -5.96 17.64
N LYS A 183 7.35 -5.99 17.18
CA LYS A 183 6.81 -7.03 16.29
C LYS A 183 6.99 -6.71 14.80
N VAL A 184 7.37 -5.47 14.48
CA VAL A 184 7.60 -4.96 13.11
C VAL A 184 9.08 -5.02 12.76
#